data_AF-A0A8X6T525-F1
#
_entry.id   AF-A0A8X6T525-F1
#
_cell.length_a   1.000
_cell.length_b   1.000
_cell.length_c   1.000
_cell.angle_alpha   90.00
_cell.angle_beta   90.00
_cell.angle_gamma   90.00
#
_symmetry.space_group_name_H-M   'P 1'
#
loop_
_entity.id
_entity.type
_entity.pdbx_description
1 polymer ?
#
loop_
_entity_poly.entity_id
_entity_poly.type
_entity_poly.pdbx_seq_one_letter_code
_entity_poly.pdbx_strand_id
1 'polypeptide(L)'
;MRKRLFLLLPVIDYGSELVTASDSALSKLDIVQNKALRFITGATTSTPIASMQLQTEISSSSERRQYSALSLGERLMRKEHFWHKSIPSQTRLKTQHTFLFEFQRLANVFGVSDNRLPLFRPTLFPGHLRYASANLDLVLPVHKHNSLLAELRSAALATIHERYPDQDWLHVQRPYSST
;
A
#
# COMPACT_ATOMS: atom_id res chain seq x y z
N MET A 1 19.58 1.21 -20.68
CA MET A 1 18.36 2.03 -20.51
C MET A 1 17.33 1.32 -19.61
N ARG A 2 17.60 1.13 -18.30
CA ARG A 2 16.71 0.38 -17.38
C ARG A 2 15.85 1.23 -16.43
N LYS A 3 15.81 2.55 -16.60
CA LYS A 3 15.30 3.47 -15.55
C LYS A 3 13.89 4.06 -15.75
N ARG A 4 13.14 3.72 -16.81
CA ARG A 4 11.88 4.44 -17.11
C ARG A 4 10.57 3.68 -16.96
N LEU A 5 10.57 2.37 -16.72
CA LEU A 5 9.32 1.59 -16.62
C LEU A 5 8.79 1.38 -15.19
N PHE A 6 9.50 1.88 -14.17
CA PHE A 6 9.19 1.60 -12.76
C PHE A 6 8.01 2.42 -12.20
N LEU A 7 7.56 3.47 -12.90
CA LEU A 7 6.53 4.40 -12.41
C LEU A 7 5.08 3.95 -12.70
N LEU A 8 4.89 2.78 -13.32
CA LEU A 8 3.58 2.28 -13.77
C LEU A 8 3.23 0.90 -13.20
N LEU A 9 3.80 0.52 -12.06
CA LEU A 9 3.07 -0.36 -11.14
C LEU A 9 1.96 0.51 -10.56
N PRO A 10 0.74 0.45 -11.12
CA PRO A 10 -0.27 1.40 -10.74
C PRO A 10 -0.67 1.13 -9.29
N VAL A 11 -1.16 2.15 -8.57
CA VAL A 11 -1.63 2.03 -7.17
C VAL A 11 -2.63 0.87 -7.00
N ILE A 12 -3.28 0.44 -8.08
CA ILE A 12 -4.17 -0.71 -8.10
C ILE A 12 -3.45 -2.03 -7.74
N ASP A 13 -2.17 -2.20 -8.07
CA ASP A 13 -1.44 -3.45 -7.74
C ASP A 13 -1.29 -3.59 -6.21
N TYR A 14 -1.50 -2.51 -5.43
CA TYR A 14 -1.62 -2.60 -3.97
C TYR A 14 -2.95 -3.21 -3.51
N GLY A 15 -4.00 -3.10 -4.33
CA GLY A 15 -5.31 -3.71 -4.09
C GLY A 15 -5.30 -5.20 -4.40
N SER A 16 -4.60 -5.99 -3.58
CA SER A 16 -4.54 -7.45 -3.70
C SER A 16 -5.92 -8.12 -3.58
N GLU A 17 -6.92 -7.42 -3.03
CA GLU A 17 -8.32 -7.83 -2.96
C GLU A 17 -9.12 -7.61 -4.26
N LEU A 18 -8.55 -6.92 -5.26
CA LEU A 18 -9.21 -6.61 -6.54
C LEU A 18 -9.62 -7.85 -7.34
N VAL A 19 -9.14 -9.05 -6.97
CA VAL A 19 -9.62 -10.32 -7.53
C VAL A 19 -11.10 -10.55 -7.25
N THR A 20 -11.67 -9.92 -6.22
CA THR A 20 -13.10 -10.00 -5.90
C THR A 20 -13.98 -9.02 -6.68
N ALA A 21 -13.38 -8.11 -7.46
CA ALA A 21 -14.14 -7.14 -8.25
C ALA A 21 -14.84 -7.80 -9.45
N SER A 22 -15.91 -7.18 -9.93
CA SER A 22 -16.67 -7.71 -11.07
C SER A 22 -15.88 -7.71 -12.38
N ASP A 23 -16.11 -8.71 -13.24
CA ASP A 23 -15.48 -8.80 -14.56
C ASP A 23 -15.67 -7.54 -15.42
N SER A 24 -16.81 -6.86 -15.26
CA SER A 24 -17.10 -5.58 -15.92
C SER A 24 -16.19 -4.43 -15.46
N ALA A 25 -15.75 -4.43 -14.21
CA ALA A 25 -14.80 -3.45 -13.70
C ALA A 25 -13.36 -3.83 -14.13
N LEU A 26 -13.02 -5.12 -14.08
CA LEU A 26 -11.71 -5.64 -14.49
C LEU A 26 -11.44 -5.41 -15.99
N SER A 27 -12.44 -5.61 -16.84
CA SER A 27 -12.33 -5.36 -18.29
C SER A 27 -12.11 -3.88 -18.62
N LYS A 28 -12.83 -2.96 -17.96
CA LYS A 28 -12.62 -1.51 -18.12
C LYS A 28 -11.21 -1.11 -17.72
N LEU A 29 -10.71 -1.69 -16.63
CA LEU A 29 -9.37 -1.46 -16.14
C LEU A 29 -8.31 -1.97 -17.12
N ASP A 30 -8.49 -3.16 -17.69
CA ASP A 30 -7.59 -3.73 -18.69
C ASP A 30 -7.54 -2.85 -19.96
N ILE A 31 -8.67 -2.25 -20.38
CA ILE A 31 -8.70 -1.29 -21.50
C ILE A 31 -7.82 -0.07 -21.21
N VAL A 32 -7.93 0.51 -20.00
CA VAL A 32 -7.14 1.69 -19.61
C VAL A 32 -5.65 1.34 -19.53
N GLN A 33 -5.31 0.19 -18.95
CA GLN A 33 -3.92 -0.27 -18.88
C GLN A 33 -3.33 -0.55 -20.26
N ASN A 34 -4.09 -1.16 -21.17
CA ASN A 34 -3.64 -1.41 -22.54
C ASN A 34 -3.42 -0.12 -23.33
N LYS A 35 -4.25 0.90 -23.12
CA LYS A 35 -4.03 2.24 -23.70
C LYS A 35 -2.77 2.90 -23.15
N ALA A 36 -2.57 2.84 -21.84
CA ALA A 36 -1.37 3.35 -21.21
C ALA A 36 -0.11 2.64 -21.73
N LEU A 37 -0.15 1.30 -21.83
CA LEU A 37 0.94 0.50 -22.36
C LEU A 37 1.33 0.93 -23.77
N ARG A 38 0.34 1.09 -24.68
CA ARG A 38 0.57 1.62 -26.04
C ARG A 38 1.21 3.00 -26.05
N PHE A 39 0.72 3.89 -25.19
CA PHE A 39 1.25 5.24 -25.09
C PHE A 39 2.73 5.24 -24.67
N ILE A 40 3.11 4.40 -23.70
CA ILE A 40 4.49 4.31 -23.20
C ILE A 40 5.43 3.67 -24.23
N THR A 41 4.97 2.62 -24.91
CA THR A 41 5.77 1.92 -25.92
C THR A 41 5.80 2.64 -27.27
N GLY A 42 4.98 3.68 -27.46
CA GLY A 42 4.79 4.33 -28.76
C GLY A 42 4.13 3.39 -29.78
N ALA A 43 3.46 2.34 -29.32
CA ALA A 43 2.87 1.33 -30.19
C ALA A 43 1.55 1.78 -30.82
N THR A 44 1.29 1.30 -32.04
CA THR A 44 0.04 1.58 -32.74
C THR A 44 -1.12 0.79 -32.15
N THR A 45 -2.34 1.18 -32.49
CA THR A 45 -3.55 0.45 -32.09
C THR A 45 -3.57 -0.99 -32.62
N SER A 46 -2.94 -1.24 -33.77
CA SER A 46 -2.78 -2.54 -34.41
C SER A 46 -1.74 -3.44 -33.74
N THR A 47 -0.86 -2.91 -32.89
CA THR A 47 0.14 -3.73 -32.21
C THR A 47 -0.53 -4.65 -31.17
N PRO A 48 -0.27 -5.97 -31.21
CA PRO A 48 -0.77 -6.90 -30.21
C PRO A 48 -0.24 -6.58 -28.79
N ILE A 49 -1.11 -6.76 -27.79
CA ILE A 49 -0.77 -6.51 -26.38
C ILE A 49 0.36 -7.42 -25.90
N ALA A 50 0.34 -8.69 -26.30
CA ALA A 50 1.38 -9.66 -25.96
C ALA A 50 2.78 -9.21 -26.45
N SER A 51 2.88 -8.61 -27.63
CA SER A 51 4.14 -8.08 -28.16
C SER A 51 4.68 -6.93 -27.29
N MET A 52 3.78 -6.04 -26.86
CA MET A 52 4.16 -4.93 -25.97
C MET A 52 4.56 -5.42 -24.58
N GLN A 53 3.85 -6.41 -24.04
CA GLN A 53 4.18 -7.05 -22.76
C GLN A 53 5.55 -7.71 -22.81
N LEU A 54 5.85 -8.43 -23.89
CA LEU A 54 7.16 -9.07 -24.11
C LEU A 54 8.27 -8.02 -24.23
N GLN A 55 8.05 -6.93 -24.98
CA GLN A 55 9.01 -5.85 -25.12
C GLN A 55 9.28 -5.10 -23.80
N THR A 56 8.27 -5.00 -22.94
CA THR A 56 8.36 -4.30 -21.66
C THR A 56 8.75 -5.20 -20.49
N GLU A 57 8.78 -6.52 -20.71
CA GLU A 57 8.93 -7.55 -19.67
C GLU A 57 7.86 -7.43 -18.57
N ILE A 58 6.67 -6.89 -18.90
CA ILE A 58 5.55 -6.75 -17.97
C ILE A 58 4.53 -7.86 -18.23
N SER A 59 4.22 -8.67 -17.20
CA SER A 59 3.17 -9.69 -17.23
C SER A 59 1.76 -9.09 -17.39
N SER A 60 0.80 -9.90 -17.79
CA SER A 60 -0.58 -9.43 -17.94
C SER A 60 -1.16 -8.89 -16.63
N SER A 61 -2.09 -7.94 -16.74
CA SER A 61 -2.80 -7.37 -15.60
C SER A 61 -3.48 -8.44 -14.74
N SER A 62 -4.05 -9.45 -15.40
CA SER A 62 -4.70 -10.59 -14.74
C SER A 62 -3.71 -11.40 -13.90
N GLU A 63 -2.59 -11.80 -14.49
CA GLU A 63 -1.54 -12.57 -13.78
C GLU A 63 -0.99 -11.80 -12.58
N ARG A 64 -0.76 -10.48 -12.74
CA ARG A 64 -0.28 -9.63 -11.64
C ARG A 64 -1.28 -9.55 -10.49
N ARG A 65 -2.58 -9.44 -10.79
CA ARG A 65 -3.65 -9.46 -9.77
C ARG A 65 -3.69 -10.81 -9.04
N GLN A 66 -3.65 -11.92 -9.78
CA GLN A 66 -3.66 -13.27 -9.21
C GLN A 66 -2.44 -13.51 -8.32
N TYR A 67 -1.25 -13.13 -8.78
CA TYR A 67 -0.02 -13.21 -8.01
C TYR A 67 -0.10 -12.39 -6.72
N SER A 68 -0.60 -11.16 -6.81
CA SER A 68 -0.74 -10.27 -5.66
C SER A 68 -1.74 -10.81 -4.63
N ALA A 69 -2.85 -11.39 -5.09
CA ALA A 69 -3.84 -12.04 -4.22
C ALA A 69 -3.27 -13.28 -3.54
N LEU A 70 -2.53 -14.13 -4.27
CA LEU A 70 -1.85 -15.29 -3.69
C LEU A 70 -0.79 -14.87 -2.66
N SER A 71 0.02 -13.86 -2.97
CA SER A 71 1.04 -13.32 -2.07
C SER A 71 0.42 -12.77 -0.79
N LEU A 72 -0.68 -12.00 -0.89
CA LEU A 72 -1.41 -11.51 0.28
C LEU A 72 -2.01 -12.67 1.07
N GLY A 73 -2.73 -13.58 0.41
CA GLY A 73 -3.38 -14.71 1.07
C GLY A 73 -2.39 -15.59 1.82
N GLU A 74 -1.23 -15.88 1.24
CA GLU A 74 -0.15 -16.60 1.92
C GLU A 74 0.38 -15.84 3.15
N ARG A 75 0.61 -14.54 3.03
CA ARG A 75 1.03 -13.70 4.17
C ARG A 75 0.00 -13.66 5.28
N LEU A 76 -1.29 -13.69 4.92
CA LEU A 76 -2.40 -13.72 5.87
C LEU A 76 -2.49 -15.09 6.56
N MET A 77 -2.43 -16.20 5.80
CA MET A 77 -2.49 -17.55 6.36
C MET A 77 -1.33 -17.86 7.31
N ARG A 78 -0.15 -17.25 7.11
CA ARG A 78 1.00 -17.41 8.02
C ARG A 78 0.92 -16.56 9.30
N LYS A 79 -0.05 -15.64 9.43
CA LYS A 79 -0.27 -14.87 10.66
C LYS A 79 -1.19 -15.65 11.60
N GLU A 80 -0.59 -16.33 12.57
CA GLU A 80 -1.26 -17.23 13.53
C GLU A 80 -2.50 -16.67 14.25
N HIS A 81 -2.55 -15.38 14.59
CA HIS A 81 -3.47 -14.94 15.66
C HIS A 81 -4.85 -14.49 15.19
N PHE A 82 -5.00 -14.09 13.92
CA PHE A 82 -6.21 -13.43 13.44
C PHE A 82 -7.14 -14.36 12.65
N TRP A 83 -6.58 -15.27 11.84
CA TRP A 83 -7.36 -15.99 10.84
C TRP A 83 -7.96 -17.30 11.33
N HIS A 84 -7.35 -18.00 12.29
CA HIS A 84 -7.92 -19.24 12.84
C HIS A 84 -9.27 -19.05 13.53
N LYS A 85 -9.60 -17.82 13.95
CA LYS A 85 -10.87 -17.45 14.59
C LYS A 85 -11.81 -16.67 13.68
N SER A 86 -11.40 -16.40 12.43
CA SER A 86 -12.20 -15.59 11.50
C SER A 86 -13.36 -16.42 10.98
N ILE A 87 -14.55 -16.18 11.50
CA ILE A 87 -15.79 -16.72 10.95
C ILE A 87 -16.09 -15.93 9.66
N PRO A 88 -16.24 -16.57 8.49
CA PRO A 88 -16.60 -15.85 7.28
C PRO A 88 -17.94 -15.18 7.50
N SER A 89 -18.00 -13.86 7.29
CA SER A 89 -19.26 -13.12 7.35
C SER A 89 -20.25 -13.71 6.35
N GLN A 90 -21.52 -13.82 6.75
CA GLN A 90 -22.57 -14.33 5.88
C GLN A 90 -22.67 -13.45 4.64
N THR A 91 -22.33 -14.01 3.47
CA THR A 91 -22.46 -13.33 2.19
C THR A 91 -23.94 -13.14 1.88
N ARG A 92 -24.37 -11.87 1.73
CA ARG A 92 -25.77 -11.55 1.43
C ARG A 92 -26.20 -12.03 0.04
N LEU A 93 -25.26 -12.17 -0.89
CA LEU A 93 -25.47 -12.58 -2.26
C LEU A 93 -24.55 -13.75 -2.62
N LYS A 94 -25.09 -14.76 -3.33
CA LYS A 94 -24.31 -15.91 -3.82
C LYS A 94 -23.19 -15.52 -4.80
N THR A 95 -23.33 -14.37 -5.45
CA THR A 95 -22.37 -13.85 -6.43
C THR A 95 -21.24 -13.02 -5.79
N GLN A 96 -21.32 -12.72 -4.49
CA GLN A 96 -20.25 -12.01 -3.80
C GLN A 96 -19.23 -13.01 -3.28
N HIS A 97 -18.14 -13.16 -4.02
CA HIS A 97 -17.03 -13.98 -3.59
C HIS A 97 -16.18 -13.17 -2.60
N THR A 98 -15.88 -13.79 -1.46
CA THR A 98 -14.94 -13.20 -0.50
C THR A 98 -13.51 -13.37 -1.00
N PHE A 99 -12.62 -12.53 -0.50
CA PHE A 99 -11.20 -12.65 -0.81
C PHE A 99 -10.65 -14.06 -0.50
N LEU A 100 -11.05 -14.65 0.63
CA LEU A 100 -10.60 -15.99 1.02
C LEU A 100 -11.08 -17.06 0.04
N PHE A 101 -12.33 -16.97 -0.44
CA PHE A 101 -12.85 -17.88 -1.45
C PHE A 101 -12.04 -17.80 -2.74
N GLU A 102 -11.78 -16.58 -3.22
CA GLU A 102 -10.97 -16.37 -4.42
C GLU A 102 -9.52 -16.82 -4.25
N PHE A 103 -8.93 -16.56 -3.09
CA PHE A 103 -7.60 -17.06 -2.75
C PHE A 103 -7.54 -18.59 -2.78
N GLN A 104 -8.49 -19.29 -2.15
CA GLN A 104 -8.55 -20.75 -2.17
C GLN A 104 -8.75 -21.29 -3.58
N ARG A 105 -9.61 -20.65 -4.38
CA ARG A 105 -9.79 -20.98 -5.80
C ARG A 105 -8.47 -20.88 -6.56
N LEU A 106 -7.74 -19.77 -6.41
CA LEU A 106 -6.45 -19.58 -7.07
C LEU A 106 -5.38 -20.54 -6.54
N ALA A 107 -5.34 -20.79 -5.23
CA ALA A 107 -4.39 -21.71 -4.62
C ALA A 107 -4.54 -23.13 -5.18
N ASN A 108 -5.79 -23.58 -5.39
CA ASN A 108 -6.09 -24.85 -6.03
C ASN A 108 -5.65 -24.88 -7.51
N VAL A 109 -5.91 -23.80 -8.26
CA VAL A 109 -5.52 -23.69 -9.67
C VAL A 109 -3.99 -23.75 -9.85
N PHE A 110 -3.24 -23.08 -8.96
CA PHE A 110 -1.78 -23.00 -9.05
C PHE A 110 -1.04 -24.06 -8.21
N GLY A 111 -1.76 -24.97 -7.53
CA GLY A 111 -1.16 -26.05 -6.74
C GLY A 111 -0.31 -25.55 -5.57
N VAL A 112 -0.73 -24.47 -4.90
CA VAL A 112 0.00 -23.92 -3.75
C VAL A 112 -0.07 -24.90 -2.57
N SER A 113 1.09 -25.34 -2.06
CA SER A 113 1.16 -26.30 -0.96
C SER A 113 0.60 -25.73 0.35
N ASP A 114 -0.14 -26.55 1.08
CA ASP A 114 -0.62 -26.22 2.43
C ASP A 114 0.47 -26.25 3.51
N ASN A 115 1.66 -26.80 3.20
CA ASN A 115 2.81 -26.81 4.10
C ASN A 115 3.48 -25.43 4.15
N ARG A 116 2.87 -24.51 4.88
CA ARG A 116 3.33 -23.11 4.98
C ARG A 116 4.48 -23.00 5.98
N LEU A 117 5.63 -22.53 5.49
CA LEU A 117 6.74 -22.17 6.37
C LEU A 117 6.38 -20.94 7.20
N PRO A 118 6.79 -20.90 8.49
CA PRO A 118 6.58 -19.73 9.33
C PRO A 118 7.29 -18.52 8.72
N LEU A 119 6.68 -17.34 8.84
CA LEU A 119 7.36 -16.10 8.45
C LEU A 119 8.56 -15.90 9.38
N PHE A 120 9.75 -15.77 8.78
CA PHE A 120 10.93 -15.32 9.51
C PHE A 120 10.61 -13.97 10.15
N ARG A 121 10.51 -13.95 11.48
CA ARG A 121 10.52 -12.70 12.23
C ARG A 121 11.98 -12.44 12.58
N PRO A 122 12.62 -11.40 12.02
CA PRO A 122 13.88 -10.93 12.55
C PRO A 122 13.69 -10.75 14.05
N THR A 123 14.62 -11.27 14.85
CA THR A 123 14.70 -10.95 16.27
C THR A 123 14.57 -9.43 16.37
N LEU A 124 13.65 -8.95 17.23
CA LEU A 124 13.44 -7.53 17.50
C LEU A 124 14.79 -6.83 17.47
N PHE A 125 14.91 -5.77 16.67
CA PHE A 125 16.12 -4.97 16.58
C PHE A 125 16.67 -4.78 18.00
N PRO A 126 17.89 -5.27 18.32
CA PRO A 126 18.39 -5.28 19.70
C PRO A 126 18.72 -3.87 20.20
N GLY A 127 18.70 -2.87 19.32
CA GLY A 127 18.78 -1.48 19.73
C GLY A 127 17.46 -1.02 20.36
N HIS A 128 17.58 -0.05 21.26
CA HIS A 128 16.44 0.60 21.90
C HIS A 128 15.49 1.12 20.81
N LEU A 129 14.31 0.51 20.68
CA LEU A 129 13.21 1.08 19.91
C LEU A 129 12.86 2.42 20.55
N ARG A 130 13.40 3.51 20.00
CA ARG A 130 12.97 4.86 20.35
C ARG A 130 11.59 5.06 19.75
N TYR A 131 10.56 4.73 20.51
CA TYR A 131 9.21 5.13 20.16
C TYR A 131 9.20 6.66 20.04
N ALA A 132 8.76 7.17 18.89
CA ALA A 132 8.47 8.58 18.76
C ALA A 132 7.23 8.86 19.61
N SER A 133 7.39 9.59 20.72
CA SER A 133 6.26 10.17 21.43
C SER A 133 5.83 11.44 20.71
N ALA A 134 4.55 11.51 20.34
CA ALA A 134 3.96 12.72 19.79
C ALA A 134 3.12 13.38 20.87
N ASN A 135 3.46 14.62 21.21
CA ASN A 135 2.64 15.46 22.08
C ASN A 135 1.74 16.30 21.18
N LEU A 136 0.43 16.06 21.23
CA LEU A 136 -0.55 16.80 20.42
C LEU A 136 -1.15 18.00 21.16
N ASP A 137 -0.87 18.10 22.46
CA ASP A 137 -1.42 19.13 23.33
C ASP A 137 -0.49 20.35 23.44
N LEU A 138 -1.08 21.54 23.39
CA LEU A 138 -0.42 22.78 23.75
C LEU A 138 -0.14 22.81 25.26
N VAL A 139 0.90 23.53 25.68
CA VAL A 139 1.14 23.77 27.12
C VAL A 139 -0.03 24.56 27.73
N LEU A 140 -0.54 25.54 27.00
CA LEU A 140 -1.71 26.32 27.39
C LEU A 140 -2.90 25.86 26.55
N PRO A 141 -4.02 25.43 27.17
CA PRO A 141 -5.22 25.08 26.43
C PRO A 141 -5.81 26.35 25.80
N VAL A 142 -5.87 26.38 24.47
CA VAL A 142 -6.42 27.52 23.71
C VAL A 142 -7.53 27.03 22.80
N HIS A 143 -8.70 27.66 22.89
CA HIS A 143 -9.83 27.37 22.02
C HIS A 143 -9.79 28.27 20.77
N LYS A 144 -9.59 27.64 19.61
CA LYS A 144 -9.44 28.32 18.31
C LYS A 144 -10.56 29.32 17.98
N HIS A 145 -11.77 29.10 18.49
CA HIS A 145 -12.93 29.97 18.22
C HIS A 145 -12.93 31.27 19.03
N ASN A 146 -12.22 31.32 20.15
CA ASN A 146 -12.28 32.44 21.11
C ASN A 146 -10.99 33.25 21.20
N SER A 147 -9.94 32.85 20.47
CA SER A 147 -8.59 33.40 20.63
C SER A 147 -8.10 34.09 19.37
N LEU A 148 -7.37 35.19 19.56
CA LEU A 148 -6.79 35.95 18.47
C LEU A 148 -5.61 35.19 17.85
N LEU A 149 -5.33 35.42 16.56
CA LEU A 149 -4.23 34.75 15.85
C LEU A 149 -2.86 34.97 16.51
N ALA A 150 -2.66 36.16 17.10
CA ALA A 150 -1.45 36.50 17.84
C ALA A 150 -1.26 35.62 19.09
N GLU A 151 -2.34 35.34 19.81
CA GLU A 151 -2.35 34.50 21.02
C GLU A 151 -2.09 33.02 20.67
N LEU A 152 -2.67 32.55 19.56
CA LEU A 152 -2.41 31.20 19.05
C LEU A 152 -0.93 31.03 18.66
N ARG A 153 -0.36 32.04 17.99
CA ARG A 153 1.05 32.03 17.62
C ARG A 153 1.96 32.05 18.84
N SER A 154 1.66 32.88 19.84
CA SER A 154 2.46 32.93 21.07
C SER A 154 2.35 31.63 21.87
N ALA A 155 1.17 31.02 21.98
CA ALA A 155 0.98 29.75 22.69
C ALA A 155 1.70 28.58 21.99
N ALA A 156 1.70 28.56 20.65
CA ALA A 156 2.46 27.57 19.88
C ALA A 156 3.97 27.73 20.07
N LEU A 157 4.50 28.97 20.00
CA LEU A 157 5.93 29.22 20.21
C LEU A 157 6.36 28.88 21.65
N ALA A 158 5.54 29.23 22.65
CA ALA A 158 5.80 28.85 24.05
C ALA A 158 5.84 27.32 24.21
N THR A 159 4.89 26.60 23.59
CA THR A 159 4.86 25.13 23.61
C THR A 159 6.11 24.53 22.96
N ILE A 160 6.58 25.10 21.84
CA ILE A 160 7.80 24.65 21.17
C ILE A 160 9.02 24.86 22.08
N HIS A 161 9.19 26.05 22.64
CA HIS A 161 10.35 26.35 23.50
C HIS A 161 10.38 25.51 24.78
N GLU A 162 9.24 25.24 25.40
CA GLU A 162 9.17 24.48 26.64
C GLU A 162 9.36 22.97 26.42
N ARG A 163 8.72 22.41 25.38
CA ARG A 163 8.76 20.95 25.14
C ARG A 163 9.93 20.51 24.28
N TYR A 164 10.52 21.41 23.50
CA TYR A 164 11.61 21.12 22.55
C TYR A 164 12.72 22.16 22.66
N PRO A 165 13.50 22.15 23.77
CA PRO A 165 14.59 23.09 23.98
C PRO A 165 15.76 22.82 23.01
N ASP A 166 16.37 23.89 22.49
CA ASP A 166 17.43 23.88 21.45
C ASP A 166 18.64 23.00 21.76
N GLN A 167 18.86 22.66 23.03
CA GLN A 167 19.99 21.84 23.49
C GLN A 167 19.78 20.33 23.27
N ASP A 168 18.52 19.86 23.25
CA ASP A 168 18.19 18.43 23.24
C ASP A 168 17.66 17.92 21.90
N TRP A 169 17.37 18.82 20.95
CA TRP A 169 16.79 18.44 19.66
C TRP A 169 17.72 18.66 18.48
N LEU A 170 17.80 17.63 17.65
CA LEU A 170 18.51 17.70 16.39
C LEU A 170 17.60 18.36 15.35
N HIS A 171 17.81 19.64 15.08
CA HIS A 171 17.21 20.31 13.93
C HIS A 171 17.72 19.64 12.65
N VAL A 172 16.91 18.76 12.04
CA VAL A 172 17.18 18.28 10.68
C VAL A 172 16.82 19.40 9.71
N GLN A 173 17.71 20.38 9.57
CA GLN A 173 17.62 21.34 8.48
C GLN A 173 17.95 20.61 7.17
N ARG A 174 16.95 20.48 6.30
CA ARG A 174 17.23 20.09 4.92
C ARG A 174 18.10 21.18 4.31
N PRO A 175 19.29 20.86 3.77
CA PRO A 175 20.12 21.87 3.13
C PRO A 175 19.33 22.45 1.95
N TYR A 176 18.96 23.73 2.06
CA TYR A 176 18.51 24.48 0.91
C TYR A 176 19.71 24.62 -0.02
N SER A 177 19.66 23.90 -1.15
CA SER A 177 20.55 24.15 -2.28
C SER A 177 20.33 25.59 -2.74
N SER A 178 21.21 26.49 -2.28
CA SER A 178 21.28 27.86 -2.73
C SER A 178 22.03 27.87 -4.06
N THR A 179 21.28 28.02 -5.15
CA THR A 179 21.78 28.59 -6.42
C THR A 179 21.50 30.08 -6.40
#